data_AF-A0AAU0TJN3-F1
#
_entry.id   AF-A0AAU0TJN3-F1
#
_cell.length_a   1.000
_cell.length_b   1.000
_cell.length_c   1.000
_cell.angle_alpha   90.00
_cell.angle_beta   90.00
_cell.angle_gamma   90.00
#
_symmetry.space_group_name_H-M   'P 1'
#
loop_
_entity.id
_entity.type
_entity.pdbx_description
1 polymer ?
#
loop_
_entity_poly.entity_id
_entity_poly.type
_entity_poly.pdbx_seq_one_letter_code
_entity_poly.pdbx_strand_id
1 'polypeptide(L)'
;MLDWKNRAGSAPERAAEPKSATRSYFGGLLFSRALATLIGLYLLLTIGLGIYWSEEPALFPVQQNAQMAAEKDGRQMVVGYTTVETLKAVAGTLLNKPGGYISNDRFPPGLWLDNMPSWEYGVLVQVRDLTRALRKDFARSQSQSAEDTDLAKAEPRFNFDNKSWVLPSSESEYQEGINSLSRYQARLSDPAQKNALFYARADNLNNWLGDVGTRLGSLSQRLSASVGRVKLNTSLKTEVVVPGQVPQVDEEIVETPWLQIDNVFYEARGQAWALSHLLRAIEVDFADVLAKKNATVSVRQIIRELEASQQPVWSPMILNGSGFGILANHSLVMANYISRANAAVIDLRQLLNQG
;
A
#
# COMPACT_ATOMS: atom_id res chain seq x y z
N MET A 1 50.79 -93.87 -32.03
CA MET A 1 50.52 -92.85 -33.06
C MET A 1 50.07 -91.59 -32.34
N LEU A 2 50.83 -90.50 -32.52
CA LEU A 2 50.54 -89.06 -32.33
C LEU A 2 49.53 -88.65 -31.23
N ASP A 3 49.94 -87.93 -30.17
CA ASP A 3 50.02 -86.45 -30.08
C ASP A 3 48.69 -85.77 -30.47
N TRP A 4 48.12 -84.75 -29.80
CA TRP A 4 48.72 -83.63 -29.07
C TRP A 4 47.61 -82.81 -28.35
N LYS A 5 47.98 -82.24 -27.19
CA LYS A 5 47.45 -81.03 -26.53
C LYS A 5 46.04 -81.01 -25.93
N ASN A 6 46.04 -81.32 -24.63
CA ASN A 6 45.52 -80.49 -23.54
C ASN A 6 45.13 -79.04 -23.91
N ARG A 7 43.84 -78.73 -23.80
CA ARG A 7 43.35 -77.42 -23.37
C ARG A 7 42.52 -77.62 -22.11
N ALA A 8 43.07 -77.21 -20.97
CA ALA A 8 42.34 -77.04 -19.73
C ALA A 8 41.49 -75.75 -19.81
N GLY A 9 40.27 -75.81 -19.28
CA GLY A 9 39.38 -74.66 -19.14
C GLY A 9 38.00 -75.04 -18.61
N SER A 10 37.90 -75.11 -17.28
CA SER A 10 36.72 -74.95 -16.38
C SER A 10 35.28 -74.99 -16.93
N ALA A 11 34.43 -75.79 -16.27
CA ALA A 11 32.97 -75.81 -16.38
C ALA A 11 32.27 -74.65 -15.60
N PRO A 12 30.93 -74.63 -15.45
CA PRO A 12 29.90 -74.21 -16.42
C PRO A 12 29.09 -73.00 -15.88
N GLU A 13 28.46 -72.17 -16.72
CA GLU A 13 27.44 -71.24 -16.21
C GLU A 13 26.28 -71.07 -17.19
N ARG A 14 25.07 -71.41 -16.70
CA ARG A 14 23.80 -71.24 -17.41
C ARG A 14 23.57 -69.75 -17.65
N ALA A 15 23.15 -69.42 -18.88
CA ALA A 15 22.71 -68.08 -19.25
C ALA A 15 21.66 -67.55 -18.27
N ALA A 16 21.96 -66.46 -17.57
CA ALA A 16 20.98 -65.66 -16.87
C ALA A 16 20.23 -64.78 -17.89
N GLU A 17 18.91 -64.92 -17.95
CA GLU A 17 18.01 -64.02 -18.69
C GLU A 17 18.20 -62.55 -18.21
N PRO A 18 18.16 -61.53 -19.10
CA PRO A 18 18.14 -60.15 -18.67
C PRO A 18 16.72 -59.76 -18.24
N LYS A 19 16.29 -60.14 -17.05
CA LYS A 19 15.04 -59.66 -16.43
C LYS A 19 15.32 -58.59 -15.38
N SER A 20 15.71 -57.38 -15.77
CA SER A 20 15.62 -56.22 -14.85
C SER A 20 15.73 -54.82 -15.45
N ALA A 21 16.09 -54.63 -16.72
CA ALA A 21 16.23 -53.26 -17.26
C ALA A 21 14.89 -52.52 -17.44
N THR A 22 13.79 -53.23 -17.75
CA THR A 22 12.50 -52.59 -18.06
C THR A 22 11.76 -52.11 -16.81
N ARG A 23 11.89 -52.78 -15.66
CA ARG A 23 11.17 -52.40 -14.42
C ARG A 23 11.64 -51.08 -13.82
N SER A 24 12.92 -50.73 -13.98
CA SER A 24 13.49 -49.46 -13.48
C SER A 24 13.03 -48.24 -14.29
N TYR A 25 12.94 -48.37 -15.61
CA TYR A 25 12.45 -47.29 -16.50
C TYR A 25 10.97 -46.95 -16.28
N PHE A 26 10.10 -47.95 -16.11
CA PHE A 26 8.67 -47.70 -15.84
C PHE A 26 8.44 -47.08 -14.47
N GLY A 27 9.23 -47.44 -13.45
CA GLY A 27 9.19 -46.79 -12.13
C GLY A 27 9.64 -45.33 -12.18
N GLY A 28 10.68 -45.01 -12.94
CA GLY A 28 11.14 -43.63 -13.16
C GLY A 28 10.15 -42.76 -13.93
N LEU A 29 9.43 -43.34 -14.91
CA LEU A 29 8.41 -42.63 -15.69
C LEU A 29 7.12 -42.36 -14.88
N LEU A 30 6.69 -43.32 -14.05
CA LEU A 30 5.55 -43.11 -13.16
C LEU A 30 5.88 -42.10 -12.05
N PHE A 31 7.09 -42.15 -11.52
CA PHE A 31 7.58 -41.18 -10.54
C PHE A 31 7.69 -39.77 -11.15
N SER A 32 8.21 -39.62 -12.37
CA SER A 32 8.31 -38.31 -13.04
C SER A 32 6.94 -37.74 -13.39
N ARG A 33 5.98 -38.58 -13.81
CA ARG A 33 4.58 -38.17 -14.02
C ARG A 33 3.91 -37.73 -12.72
N ALA A 34 4.07 -38.50 -11.64
CA ALA A 34 3.52 -38.14 -10.33
C ALA A 34 4.11 -36.83 -9.79
N LEU A 35 5.42 -36.63 -9.93
CA LEU A 35 6.09 -35.39 -9.55
C LEU A 35 5.61 -34.20 -10.39
N ALA A 36 5.47 -34.37 -11.71
CA ALA A 36 4.95 -33.33 -12.60
C ALA A 36 3.49 -32.97 -12.25
N THR A 37 2.65 -33.96 -11.95
CA THR A 37 1.26 -33.73 -11.49
C THR A 37 1.24 -32.98 -10.17
N LEU A 38 2.12 -33.33 -9.22
CA LEU A 38 2.20 -32.64 -7.92
C LEU A 38 2.66 -31.18 -8.07
N ILE A 39 3.67 -30.93 -8.91
CA ILE A 39 4.12 -29.56 -9.24
C ILE A 39 2.99 -28.79 -9.93
N GLY A 40 2.28 -29.41 -10.88
CA GLY A 40 1.14 -28.78 -11.56
C GLY A 40 0.02 -28.40 -10.59
N LEU A 41 -0.35 -29.29 -9.68
CA LEU A 41 -1.34 -29.02 -8.63
C LEU A 41 -0.89 -27.90 -7.68
N TYR A 42 0.39 -27.92 -7.28
CA TYR A 42 0.97 -26.86 -6.47
C TYR A 42 0.89 -25.50 -7.18
N LEU A 43 1.28 -25.43 -8.46
CA LEU A 43 1.22 -24.19 -9.24
C LEU A 43 -0.22 -23.67 -9.37
N LEU A 44 -1.19 -24.55 -9.67
CA LEU A 44 -2.60 -24.18 -9.73
C LEU A 44 -3.12 -23.63 -8.39
N LEU A 45 -2.74 -24.27 -7.27
CA LEU A 45 -3.08 -23.79 -5.94
C LEU A 45 -2.45 -22.41 -5.66
N THR A 46 -1.17 -22.21 -5.99
CA THR A 46 -0.50 -20.92 -5.81
C THR A 46 -1.11 -19.81 -6.66
N ILE A 47 -1.58 -20.11 -7.89
CA ILE A 47 -2.28 -19.14 -8.72
C ILE A 47 -3.62 -18.76 -8.10
N GLY A 48 -4.41 -19.74 -7.64
CA GLY A 48 -5.69 -19.48 -6.97
C GLY A 48 -5.53 -18.65 -5.70
N LEU A 49 -4.54 -18.98 -4.87
CA LEU A 49 -4.18 -18.18 -3.69
C LEU A 49 -3.68 -16.80 -4.08
N GLY A 50 -2.86 -16.68 -5.13
CA GLY A 50 -2.34 -15.41 -5.60
C GLY A 50 -3.44 -14.46 -6.06
N ILE A 51 -4.46 -14.96 -6.76
CA ILE A 51 -5.64 -14.17 -7.14
C ILE A 51 -6.36 -13.67 -5.88
N TYR A 52 -6.63 -14.57 -4.93
CA TYR A 52 -7.33 -14.21 -3.69
C TYR A 52 -6.54 -13.22 -2.82
N TRP A 53 -5.21 -13.35 -2.73
CA TRP A 53 -4.34 -12.43 -1.98
C TRP A 53 -4.13 -11.09 -2.68
N SER A 54 -4.47 -11.00 -3.96
CA SER A 54 -4.38 -9.77 -4.76
C SER A 54 -5.67 -8.93 -4.70
N GLU A 55 -6.72 -9.42 -4.04
CA GLU A 55 -7.96 -8.65 -3.87
C GLU A 55 -7.74 -7.47 -2.92
N GLU A 56 -7.91 -6.25 -3.43
CA GLU A 56 -7.86 -5.03 -2.63
C GLU A 56 -9.03 -5.01 -1.63
N PRO A 57 -8.77 -4.71 -0.34
CA PRO A 57 -9.82 -4.55 0.66
C PRO A 57 -10.88 -3.51 0.24
N ALA A 58 -12.16 -3.83 0.47
CA ALA A 58 -13.25 -2.90 0.22
C ALA A 58 -13.21 -1.68 1.16
N LEU A 59 -13.83 -0.58 0.73
CA LEU A 59 -14.09 0.55 1.63
C LEU A 59 -15.03 0.12 2.75
N PHE A 60 -14.79 0.60 3.98
CA PHE A 60 -15.65 0.33 5.13
C PHE A 60 -16.34 1.60 5.65
N PRO A 61 -17.54 1.48 6.25
CA PRO A 61 -18.26 2.61 6.80
C PRO A 61 -17.57 3.12 8.07
N VAL A 62 -16.76 4.18 7.93
CA VAL A 62 -15.93 4.77 9.01
C VAL A 62 -16.70 5.04 10.31
N GLN A 63 -17.85 5.70 10.23
CA GLN A 63 -18.65 6.06 11.41
C GLN A 63 -19.20 4.83 12.12
N GLN A 64 -19.70 3.84 11.36
CA GLN A 64 -20.23 2.60 11.91
C GLN A 64 -19.11 1.78 12.55
N ASN A 65 -17.94 1.70 11.91
CA ASN A 65 -16.78 1.03 12.47
C ASN A 65 -16.36 1.66 13.82
N ALA A 66 -16.33 2.99 13.90
CA ALA A 66 -16.03 3.70 15.14
C ALA A 66 -17.08 3.46 16.23
N GLN A 67 -18.37 3.47 15.88
CA GLN A 67 -19.46 3.19 16.82
C GLN A 67 -19.38 1.76 17.37
N MET A 68 -19.19 0.76 16.50
CA MET A 68 -19.05 -0.64 16.93
C MET A 68 -17.83 -0.84 17.83
N ALA A 69 -16.70 -0.20 17.53
CA ALA A 69 -15.51 -0.25 18.39
C ALA A 69 -15.75 0.38 19.76
N ALA A 70 -16.44 1.52 19.80
CA ALA A 70 -16.79 2.20 21.05
C ALA A 70 -17.73 1.37 21.92
N GLU A 71 -18.77 0.76 21.32
CA GLU A 71 -19.70 -0.13 22.01
C GLU A 71 -19.01 -1.38 22.56
N LYS A 72 -18.16 -2.01 21.75
CA LYS A 72 -17.40 -3.20 22.14
C LYS A 72 -16.50 -2.95 23.34
N ASP A 73 -15.84 -1.79 23.38
CA ASP A 73 -14.90 -1.44 24.44
C ASP A 73 -15.57 -0.69 25.62
N GLY A 74 -16.89 -0.44 25.54
CA GLY A 74 -17.63 0.32 26.54
C GLY A 74 -17.15 1.78 26.70
N ARG A 75 -16.69 2.40 25.61
CA ARG A 75 -16.13 3.76 25.62
C ARG A 75 -17.07 4.78 24.98
N GLN A 76 -16.95 6.03 25.41
CA GLN A 76 -17.65 7.14 24.77
C GLN A 76 -16.88 7.63 23.55
N MET A 77 -17.58 7.92 22.46
CA MET A 77 -17.00 8.59 21.31
C MET A 77 -16.77 10.07 21.62
N VAL A 78 -15.52 10.46 21.75
CA VAL A 78 -15.08 11.84 21.92
C VAL A 78 -14.43 12.36 20.64
N VAL A 79 -14.21 13.68 20.55
CA VAL A 79 -13.50 14.28 19.42
C VAL A 79 -12.11 13.65 19.27
N GLY A 80 -11.81 13.17 18.07
CA GLY A 80 -10.57 12.46 17.74
C GLY A 80 -10.66 10.94 17.83
N TYR A 81 -11.71 10.40 18.46
CA TYR A 81 -11.92 8.95 18.57
C TYR A 81 -12.06 8.30 17.20
N THR A 82 -12.85 8.90 16.30
CA THR A 82 -13.12 8.37 14.97
C THR A 82 -11.86 8.32 14.11
N THR A 83 -11.04 9.36 14.17
CA THR A 83 -9.76 9.49 13.47
C THR A 83 -8.79 8.41 13.91
N VAL A 84 -8.63 8.22 15.22
CA VAL A 84 -7.72 7.20 15.76
C VAL A 84 -8.23 5.80 15.47
N GLU A 85 -9.54 5.55 15.59
CA GLU A 85 -10.12 4.25 15.27
C GLU A 85 -9.95 3.89 13.80
N THR A 86 -10.17 4.86 12.92
CA THR A 86 -10.02 4.65 11.48
C THR A 86 -8.56 4.39 11.12
N LEU A 87 -7.62 5.11 11.73
CA LEU A 87 -6.20 4.85 11.55
C LEU A 87 -5.82 3.44 12.02
N LYS A 88 -6.32 2.98 13.18
CA LYS A 88 -6.13 1.61 13.66
C LYS A 88 -6.71 0.58 12.70
N ALA A 89 -7.91 0.81 12.16
CA ALA A 89 -8.57 -0.09 11.22
C ALA A 89 -7.82 -0.15 9.87
N VAL A 90 -7.38 0.99 9.34
CA VAL A 90 -6.55 1.07 8.12
C VAL A 90 -5.23 0.33 8.31
N ALA A 91 -4.51 0.58 9.42
CA ALA A 91 -3.26 -0.11 9.74
C ALA A 91 -3.50 -1.60 10.01
N GLY A 92 -4.59 -1.96 10.68
CA GLY A 92 -4.97 -3.35 10.94
C GLY A 92 -5.34 -4.10 9.66
N THR A 93 -5.88 -3.41 8.66
CA THR A 93 -6.18 -4.01 7.34
C THR A 93 -4.91 -4.49 6.65
N LEU A 94 -3.79 -3.76 6.77
CA LEU A 94 -2.50 -4.21 6.23
C LEU A 94 -2.09 -5.59 6.78
N LEU A 95 -2.40 -5.86 8.05
CA LEU A 95 -2.00 -7.10 8.73
C LEU A 95 -2.99 -8.23 8.52
N ASN A 96 -4.28 -7.91 8.36
CA ASN A 96 -5.37 -8.89 8.42
C ASN A 96 -6.09 -9.14 7.09
N LYS A 97 -5.72 -8.45 6.01
CA LYS A 97 -6.27 -8.70 4.67
C LYS A 97 -5.95 -10.13 4.19
N PRO A 98 -6.63 -10.66 3.16
CA PRO A 98 -6.27 -11.93 2.55
C PRO A 98 -4.76 -12.03 2.25
N GLY A 99 -4.13 -13.10 2.73
CA GLY A 99 -2.67 -13.29 2.60
C GLY A 99 -1.83 -12.60 3.68
N GLY A 100 -2.42 -11.80 4.56
CA GLY A 100 -1.70 -11.03 5.57
C GLY A 100 -0.90 -9.89 4.95
N TYR A 101 0.18 -9.50 5.60
CA TYR A 101 1.12 -8.50 5.09
C TYR A 101 2.15 -9.19 4.20
N ILE A 102 2.11 -8.91 2.90
CA ILE A 102 2.88 -9.69 1.91
C ILE A 102 4.15 -8.99 1.42
N SER A 103 4.32 -7.69 1.71
CA SER A 103 5.50 -6.91 1.27
C SER A 103 6.85 -7.45 1.73
N ASN A 104 6.88 -8.24 2.80
CA ASN A 104 8.08 -8.88 3.34
C ASN A 104 8.12 -10.40 3.11
N ASP A 105 7.18 -10.97 2.35
CA ASP A 105 7.12 -12.40 2.08
C ASP A 105 8.34 -12.90 1.29
N ARG A 106 8.76 -14.13 1.61
CA ARG A 106 9.91 -14.81 0.99
C ARG A 106 9.55 -16.06 0.19
N PHE A 107 8.27 -16.43 0.14
CA PHE A 107 7.79 -17.65 -0.51
C PHE A 107 6.60 -17.35 -1.45
N PRO A 108 6.38 -18.16 -2.51
CA PRO A 108 5.20 -18.03 -3.35
C PRO A 108 3.90 -18.30 -2.55
N PRO A 109 2.78 -17.63 -2.89
CA PRO A 109 2.61 -16.76 -4.05
C PRO A 109 3.16 -15.33 -3.87
N GLY A 110 3.43 -14.85 -2.65
CA GLY A 110 3.82 -13.46 -2.36
C GLY A 110 5.01 -12.93 -3.17
N LEU A 111 5.98 -13.78 -3.52
CA LEU A 111 7.14 -13.40 -4.36
C LEU A 111 6.79 -12.87 -5.75
N TRP A 112 5.64 -13.23 -6.31
CA TRP A 112 5.25 -12.86 -7.68
C TRP A 112 4.07 -11.89 -7.72
N LEU A 113 3.53 -11.51 -6.55
CA LEU A 113 2.48 -10.51 -6.42
C LEU A 113 3.15 -9.17 -6.11
N ASP A 114 3.50 -8.39 -7.13
CA ASP A 114 4.16 -7.08 -6.98
C ASP A 114 3.17 -5.91 -6.78
N ASN A 115 1.97 -6.05 -7.34
CA ASN A 115 0.88 -5.08 -7.22
C ASN A 115 0.44 -4.82 -5.77
N MET A 116 0.16 -5.90 -5.03
CA MET A 116 -0.37 -5.78 -3.68
C MET A 116 0.66 -5.25 -2.66
N PRO A 117 1.96 -5.59 -2.70
CA PRO A 117 3.01 -4.89 -1.94
C PRO A 117 3.10 -3.40 -2.25
N SER A 118 2.93 -3.01 -3.52
CA SER A 118 2.89 -1.59 -3.89
C SER A 118 1.67 -0.89 -3.28
N TRP A 119 0.50 -1.55 -3.30
CA TRP A 119 -0.71 -1.07 -2.61
C TRP A 119 -0.50 -0.93 -1.09
N GLU A 120 0.07 -1.95 -0.44
CA GLU A 120 0.39 -1.95 0.99
C GLU A 120 1.32 -0.79 1.35
N TYR A 121 2.35 -0.55 0.54
CA TYR A 121 3.25 0.57 0.73
C TYR A 121 2.51 1.91 0.66
N GLY A 122 1.58 2.07 -0.30
CA GLY A 122 0.74 3.24 -0.40
C GLY A 122 -0.09 3.48 0.88
N VAL A 123 -0.78 2.45 1.36
CA VAL A 123 -1.56 2.54 2.62
C VAL A 123 -0.65 2.89 3.80
N LEU A 124 0.52 2.25 3.90
CA LEU A 124 1.49 2.48 4.97
C LEU A 124 2.03 3.92 4.98
N VAL A 125 2.24 4.55 3.82
CA VAL A 125 2.63 5.97 3.73
C VAL A 125 1.58 6.86 4.40
N GLN A 126 0.29 6.62 4.15
CA GLN A 126 -0.79 7.40 4.76
C GLN A 126 -0.91 7.14 6.27
N VAL A 127 -0.70 5.90 6.72
CA VAL A 127 -0.62 5.55 8.15
C VAL A 127 0.51 6.30 8.84
N ARG A 128 1.70 6.35 8.22
CA ARG A 128 2.87 7.08 8.75
C ARG A 128 2.60 8.58 8.84
N ASP A 129 2.08 9.17 7.77
CA ASP A 129 1.82 10.61 7.69
C ASP A 129 0.75 11.04 8.72
N LEU A 130 -0.36 10.32 8.85
CA LEU A 130 -1.37 10.66 9.86
C LEU A 130 -0.89 10.37 11.30
N THR A 131 -0.14 9.29 11.54
CA THR A 131 0.42 9.05 12.89
C THR A 131 1.35 10.17 13.32
N ARG A 132 2.18 10.67 12.38
CA ARG A 132 3.02 11.85 12.62
C ARG A 132 2.18 13.09 12.89
N ALA A 133 1.15 13.36 12.10
CA ALA A 133 0.26 14.50 12.32
C ALA A 133 -0.47 14.40 13.68
N LEU A 134 -0.88 13.20 14.10
CA LEU A 134 -1.42 12.95 15.43
C LEU A 134 -0.42 13.35 16.52
N ARG A 135 0.81 12.84 16.44
CA ARG A 135 1.85 13.14 17.44
C ARG A 135 2.23 14.62 17.46
N LYS A 136 2.42 15.22 16.29
CA LYS A 136 3.01 16.55 16.12
C LYS A 136 2.01 17.67 16.28
N ASP A 137 0.80 17.51 15.75
CA ASP A 137 -0.17 18.59 15.59
C ASP A 137 -1.48 18.29 16.34
N PHE A 138 -2.12 17.14 16.14
CA PHE A 138 -3.48 16.92 16.65
C PHE A 138 -3.52 16.64 18.16
N ALA A 139 -2.51 16.01 18.74
CA ALA A 139 -2.50 15.73 20.18
C ALA A 139 -1.87 16.84 21.04
N ARG A 140 -1.44 17.95 20.41
CA ARG A 140 -0.71 19.04 21.08
C ARG A 140 -1.43 20.37 20.90
N SER A 141 -1.49 21.16 21.98
CA SER A 141 -2.07 22.52 21.93
C SER A 141 -1.13 23.50 21.23
N GLN A 142 0.18 23.31 21.39
CA GLN A 142 1.23 24.09 20.74
C GLN A 142 2.38 23.17 20.32
N SER A 143 3.16 23.59 19.33
CA SER A 143 4.31 22.83 18.81
C SER A 143 5.42 22.56 19.83
N GLN A 144 5.38 23.22 21.00
CA GLN A 144 6.33 23.05 22.11
C GLN A 144 5.74 22.28 23.31
N SER A 145 4.46 21.91 23.29
CA SER A 145 3.81 21.16 24.38
C SER A 145 4.36 19.74 24.49
N ALA A 146 4.26 19.07 25.64
CA ALA A 146 4.70 17.67 25.75
C ALA A 146 3.97 16.76 24.73
N GLU A 147 4.70 15.83 24.12
CA GLU A 147 4.13 14.83 23.21
C GLU A 147 3.41 13.73 24.00
N ASP A 148 2.33 13.17 23.46
CA ASP A 148 1.71 11.98 24.05
C ASP A 148 2.65 10.78 23.95
N THR A 149 2.83 10.08 25.06
CA THR A 149 3.83 9.00 25.18
C THR A 149 3.55 7.78 24.30
N ASP A 150 2.28 7.48 23.97
CA ASP A 150 1.96 6.37 23.08
C ASP A 150 2.03 6.78 21.62
N LEU A 151 1.67 8.02 21.27
CA LEU A 151 1.88 8.53 19.91
C LEU A 151 3.38 8.63 19.58
N ALA A 152 4.21 9.00 20.56
CA ALA A 152 5.67 8.97 20.45
C ALA A 152 6.24 7.55 20.22
N LYS A 153 5.56 6.52 20.72
CA LYS A 153 5.89 5.11 20.43
C LYS A 153 5.31 4.63 19.11
N ALA A 154 4.10 5.07 18.73
CA ALA A 154 3.41 4.60 17.53
C ALA A 154 4.12 5.04 16.23
N GLU A 155 4.54 6.30 16.15
CA GLU A 155 5.19 6.81 14.92
C GLU A 155 6.43 6.01 14.47
N PRO A 156 7.44 5.75 15.33
CA PRO A 156 8.61 4.98 14.90
C PRO A 156 8.26 3.54 14.51
N ARG A 157 7.26 2.93 15.15
CA ARG A 157 6.79 1.58 14.80
C ARG A 157 6.25 1.51 13.38
N PHE A 158 5.41 2.46 12.96
CA PHE A 158 4.94 2.51 11.57
C PHE A 158 6.04 2.94 10.58
N ASN A 159 7.05 3.69 11.02
CA ASN A 159 8.21 4.05 10.18
C ASN A 159 9.28 2.95 10.09
N PHE A 160 9.07 1.80 10.74
CA PHE A 160 9.94 0.64 10.59
C PHE A 160 9.93 0.13 9.14
N ASP A 161 11.04 -0.52 8.75
CA ASP A 161 11.23 -1.06 7.39
C ASP A 161 10.05 -1.96 7.00
N ASN A 162 9.57 -1.80 5.78
CA ASN A 162 8.41 -2.50 5.24
C ASN A 162 8.74 -3.87 4.63
N LYS A 163 10.04 -4.19 4.50
CA LYS A 163 10.54 -5.47 3.95
C LYS A 163 11.19 -6.38 4.99
N SER A 164 11.12 -6.02 6.27
CA SER A 164 11.75 -6.80 7.33
C SER A 164 10.92 -8.05 7.62
N TRP A 165 11.46 -9.20 7.21
CA TRP A 165 10.84 -10.52 7.45
C TRP A 165 11.27 -11.14 8.79
N VAL A 166 12.46 -10.78 9.32
CA VAL A 166 13.05 -11.40 10.52
C VAL A 166 13.19 -10.39 11.65
N LEU A 167 12.96 -10.87 12.87
CA LEU A 167 13.01 -10.18 14.17
C LEU A 167 13.80 -8.85 14.23
N PRO A 168 13.12 -7.71 14.47
CA PRO A 168 11.67 -7.57 14.49
C PRO A 168 11.07 -7.61 13.07
N SER A 169 9.95 -8.32 12.92
CA SER A 169 9.22 -8.35 11.65
C SER A 169 8.38 -7.09 11.49
N SER A 170 8.16 -6.64 10.25
CA SER A 170 7.33 -5.47 9.95
C SER A 170 5.93 -5.56 10.58
N GLU A 171 5.30 -6.73 10.53
CA GLU A 171 3.99 -7.00 11.11
C GLU A 171 3.98 -6.83 12.62
N SER A 172 5.01 -7.33 13.31
CA SER A 172 5.12 -7.22 14.77
C SER A 172 5.28 -5.76 15.22
N GLU A 173 6.06 -4.99 14.47
CA GLU A 173 6.27 -3.56 14.70
C GLU A 173 4.99 -2.78 14.46
N TYR A 174 4.29 -3.03 13.34
CA TYR A 174 3.03 -2.36 13.02
C TYR A 174 1.92 -2.73 14.02
N GLN A 175 1.87 -3.98 14.48
CA GLN A 175 0.96 -4.39 15.54
C GLN A 175 1.23 -3.63 16.85
N GLU A 176 2.50 -3.42 17.23
CA GLU A 176 2.81 -2.62 18.42
C GLU A 176 2.49 -1.12 18.22
N GLY A 177 2.58 -0.62 16.98
CA GLY A 177 2.04 0.68 16.60
C GLY A 177 0.53 0.79 16.85
N ILE A 178 -0.25 -0.21 16.40
CA ILE A 178 -1.69 -0.29 16.63
C ILE A 178 -2.02 -0.41 18.12
N ASN A 179 -1.25 -1.19 18.89
CA ASN A 179 -1.41 -1.31 20.34
C ASN A 179 -1.19 0.05 21.03
N SER A 180 -0.19 0.82 20.59
CA SER A 180 0.08 2.16 21.10
C SER A 180 -1.07 3.11 20.79
N LEU A 181 -1.58 3.13 19.55
CA LEU A 181 -2.78 3.90 19.19
C LEU A 181 -4.00 3.51 20.03
N SER A 182 -4.17 2.21 20.34
CA SER A 182 -5.26 1.71 21.18
C SER A 182 -5.17 2.24 22.62
N ARG A 183 -3.96 2.29 23.20
CA ARG A 183 -3.73 2.87 24.52
C ARG A 183 -4.00 4.38 24.54
N TYR A 184 -3.56 5.10 23.52
CA TYR A 184 -3.85 6.53 23.35
C TYR A 184 -5.36 6.79 23.28
N GLN A 185 -6.08 6.07 22.41
CA GLN A 185 -7.53 6.20 22.25
C GLN A 185 -8.31 5.86 23.53
N ALA A 186 -7.86 4.83 24.26
CA ALA A 186 -8.46 4.44 25.53
C ALA A 186 -8.41 5.57 26.55
N ARG A 187 -7.25 6.24 26.67
CA ARG A 187 -7.09 7.42 27.54
C ARG A 187 -7.88 8.62 27.04
N LEU A 188 -7.90 8.86 25.73
CA LEU A 188 -8.65 9.97 25.13
C LEU A 188 -10.14 9.90 25.51
N SER A 189 -10.68 8.70 25.66
CA SER A 189 -12.09 8.44 25.98
C SER A 189 -12.36 8.25 27.47
N ASP A 190 -11.34 8.32 28.33
CA ASP A 190 -11.46 8.07 29.77
C ASP A 190 -11.76 9.38 30.52
N PRO A 191 -12.97 9.54 31.11
CA PRO A 191 -13.32 10.74 31.87
C PRO A 191 -12.42 10.98 33.09
N ALA A 192 -11.79 9.92 33.63
CA ALA A 192 -10.90 9.99 34.78
C ALA A 192 -9.45 10.35 34.41
N GLN A 193 -9.04 10.15 33.14
CA GLN A 193 -7.67 10.41 32.68
C GLN A 193 -7.63 11.52 31.63
N LYS A 194 -7.41 12.76 32.07
CA LYS A 194 -7.33 13.95 31.18
C LYS A 194 -5.95 14.18 30.54
N ASN A 195 -5.11 13.16 30.47
CA ASN A 195 -3.72 13.27 30.00
C ASN A 195 -3.55 12.99 28.49
N ALA A 196 -4.59 12.52 27.80
CA ALA A 196 -4.64 12.44 26.35
C ALA A 196 -5.65 13.46 25.81
N LEU A 197 -5.26 14.23 24.79
CA LEU A 197 -6.06 15.31 24.23
C LEU A 197 -6.00 15.26 22.71
N PHE A 198 -7.08 15.67 22.05
CA PHE A 198 -7.15 15.85 20.61
C PHE A 198 -7.69 17.25 20.30
N TYR A 199 -6.94 18.02 19.52
CA TYR A 199 -7.22 19.40 19.18
C TYR A 199 -7.70 19.50 17.73
N ALA A 200 -9.03 19.47 17.57
CA ALA A 200 -9.69 19.73 16.30
C ALA A 200 -9.62 21.23 15.94
N ARG A 201 -8.48 21.68 15.41
CA ARG A 201 -8.23 23.09 15.03
C ARG A 201 -7.91 23.23 13.55
N ALA A 202 -8.26 24.37 12.96
CA ALA A 202 -8.08 24.62 11.53
C ALA A 202 -6.60 24.64 11.09
N ASP A 203 -5.71 25.22 11.91
CA ASP A 203 -4.26 25.25 11.67
C ASP A 203 -3.65 23.85 11.67
N ASN A 204 -3.99 23.05 12.68
CA ASN A 204 -3.60 21.65 12.78
C ASN A 204 -4.04 20.87 11.53
N LEU A 205 -5.32 20.97 11.15
CA LEU A 205 -5.85 20.29 9.97
C LEU A 205 -5.14 20.75 8.69
N ASN A 206 -4.88 22.05 8.57
CA ASN A 206 -4.21 22.62 7.40
C ASN A 206 -2.75 22.13 7.25
N ASN A 207 -2.03 21.91 8.36
CA ASN A 207 -0.69 21.34 8.34
C ASN A 207 -0.69 19.94 7.71
N TRP A 208 -1.55 19.04 8.21
CA TRP A 208 -1.68 17.68 7.67
C TRP A 208 -2.15 17.67 6.21
N LEU A 209 -3.12 18.53 5.86
CA LEU A 209 -3.57 18.67 4.46
C LEU A 209 -2.45 19.19 3.53
N GLY A 210 -1.47 19.92 4.05
CA GLY A 210 -0.29 20.31 3.28
C GLY A 210 0.58 19.13 2.88
N ASP A 211 0.78 18.19 3.80
CA ASP A 211 1.48 16.93 3.51
C ASP A 211 0.67 16.09 2.51
N VAL A 212 -0.65 15.99 2.71
CA VAL A 212 -1.57 15.30 1.78
C VAL A 212 -1.49 15.88 0.36
N GLY A 213 -1.56 17.20 0.21
CA GLY A 213 -1.46 17.84 -1.12
C GLY A 213 -0.12 17.56 -1.79
N THR A 214 0.97 17.56 -1.02
CA THR A 214 2.31 17.21 -1.53
C THR A 214 2.36 15.76 -2.03
N ARG A 215 1.77 14.81 -1.29
CA ARG A 215 1.67 13.40 -1.69
C ARG A 215 0.85 13.22 -2.97
N LEU A 216 -0.35 13.79 -3.02
CA LEU A 216 -1.24 13.69 -4.19
C LEU A 216 -0.62 14.35 -5.42
N GLY A 217 0.04 15.50 -5.26
CA GLY A 217 0.78 16.16 -6.35
C GLY A 217 1.89 15.27 -6.91
N SER A 218 2.70 14.65 -6.04
CA SER A 218 3.77 13.72 -6.44
C SER A 218 3.20 12.49 -7.15
N LEU A 219 2.13 11.88 -6.63
CA LEU A 219 1.46 10.74 -7.26
C LEU A 219 0.90 11.09 -8.64
N SER A 220 0.20 12.22 -8.76
CA SER A 220 -0.32 12.69 -10.05
C SER A 220 0.79 12.86 -11.09
N GLN A 221 1.96 13.37 -10.66
CA GLN A 221 3.11 13.55 -11.54
C GLN A 221 3.73 12.20 -11.97
N ARG A 222 3.88 11.25 -11.04
CA ARG A 222 4.41 9.91 -11.32
C ARG A 222 3.48 9.14 -12.26
N LEU A 223 2.18 9.13 -11.99
CA LEU A 223 1.17 8.48 -12.85
C LEU A 223 1.12 9.09 -14.26
N SER A 224 1.29 10.41 -14.36
CA SER A 224 1.36 11.09 -15.67
C SER A 224 2.64 10.75 -16.43
N ALA A 225 3.76 10.56 -15.72
CA ALA A 225 5.05 10.13 -16.30
C ALA A 225 5.00 8.67 -16.78
N SER A 226 4.17 7.81 -16.18
CA SER A 226 3.94 6.44 -16.63
C SER A 226 3.30 6.33 -18.03
N VAL A 227 2.89 7.46 -18.63
CA VAL A 227 2.31 7.58 -19.97
C VAL A 227 3.29 8.24 -20.98
N GLY A 228 4.50 8.61 -20.54
CA GLY A 228 5.52 9.19 -21.42
C GLY A 228 5.29 10.67 -21.76
N ARG A 229 4.82 11.47 -20.79
CA ARG A 229 4.65 12.91 -21.02
C ARG A 229 6.00 13.64 -21.07
N VAL A 230 6.17 14.48 -22.09
CA VAL A 230 7.25 15.46 -22.17
C VAL A 230 7.14 16.42 -20.98
N LYS A 231 8.16 16.45 -20.12
CA LYS A 231 8.31 17.48 -19.09
C LYS A 231 9.20 18.58 -19.65
N LEU A 232 8.77 19.82 -19.46
CA LEU A 232 9.61 20.99 -19.66
C LEU A 232 10.57 21.08 -18.46
N ASN A 233 11.88 20.92 -18.70
CA ASN A 233 12.89 21.04 -17.66
C ASN A 233 13.02 22.50 -17.19
N THR A 234 12.35 22.82 -16.08
CA THR A 234 12.49 24.14 -15.42
C THR A 234 13.82 24.30 -14.67
N SER A 235 14.71 23.30 -14.73
CA SER A 235 16.09 23.39 -14.30
C SER A 235 16.81 24.41 -15.18
N LEU A 236 16.77 25.68 -14.79
CA LEU A 236 17.50 26.76 -15.46
C LEU A 236 18.98 26.39 -15.54
N LYS A 237 19.45 25.92 -16.70
CA LYS A 237 20.89 25.78 -16.98
C LYS A 237 21.59 27.14 -17.11
N THR A 238 20.84 28.23 -17.00
CA THR A 238 21.32 29.60 -17.14
C THR A 238 21.15 30.34 -15.80
N GLU A 239 22.26 30.58 -15.11
CA GLU A 239 22.34 31.41 -13.88
C GLU A 239 21.97 32.89 -14.11
N VAL A 240 21.59 33.28 -15.34
CA VAL A 240 21.27 34.67 -15.68
C VAL A 240 19.86 34.73 -16.30
N VAL A 241 18.86 34.99 -15.46
CA VAL A 241 17.51 35.34 -15.93
C VAL A 241 17.52 36.83 -16.28
N VAL A 242 17.49 37.16 -17.58
CA VAL A 242 17.38 38.54 -18.05
C VAL A 242 15.89 38.96 -18.05
N PRO A 243 15.51 40.09 -17.42
CA PRO A 243 14.13 40.57 -17.45
C PRO A 243 13.62 40.74 -18.90
N GLY A 244 12.52 40.06 -19.24
CA GLY A 244 11.90 40.12 -20.56
C GLY A 244 12.31 39.04 -21.57
N GLN A 245 13.24 38.14 -21.23
CA GLN A 245 13.53 36.95 -22.05
C GLN A 245 12.90 35.69 -21.45
N VAL A 246 12.23 34.90 -22.29
CA VAL A 246 11.72 33.57 -21.93
C VAL A 246 12.92 32.62 -21.86
N PRO A 247 13.18 31.96 -20.73
CA PRO A 247 14.26 30.99 -20.62
C PRO A 247 14.10 29.88 -21.66
N GLN A 248 15.20 29.43 -22.26
CA GLN A 248 15.18 28.21 -23.06
C GLN A 248 14.94 27.03 -22.14
N VAL A 249 13.82 26.34 -22.34
CA VAL A 249 13.45 25.15 -21.59
C VAL A 249 13.65 23.93 -22.49
N ASP A 250 14.52 23.01 -22.06
CA ASP A 250 14.69 21.73 -22.74
C ASP A 250 13.48 20.83 -22.45
N GLU A 251 12.95 20.19 -23.48
CA GLU A 251 11.96 19.12 -23.35
C GLU A 251 12.66 17.81 -22.97
N GLU A 252 12.33 17.22 -21.82
CA GLU A 252 12.79 15.90 -21.42
C GLU A 252 11.60 14.94 -21.28
N ILE A 253 11.68 13.82 -21.99
CA ILE A 253 10.71 12.73 -21.86
C ILE A 253 11.13 11.90 -20.65
N VAL A 254 10.36 12.00 -19.56
CA VAL A 254 10.57 11.17 -18.35
C VAL A 254 9.51 10.07 -18.35
N GLU A 255 9.90 8.85 -18.74
CA GLU A 255 9.02 7.68 -18.75
C GLU A 255 9.34 6.74 -17.60
N THR A 256 8.30 6.19 -16.96
CA THR A 256 8.46 5.09 -16.00
C THR A 256 8.77 3.80 -16.76
N PRO A 257 9.76 2.98 -16.34
CA PRO A 257 9.98 1.66 -16.93
C PRO A 257 8.70 0.83 -16.91
N TRP A 258 8.46 0.06 -17.97
CA TRP A 258 7.19 -0.66 -18.15
C TRP A 258 6.83 -1.57 -16.97
N LEU A 259 7.83 -2.25 -16.38
CA LEU A 259 7.70 -3.12 -15.18
C LEU A 259 7.44 -2.36 -13.86
N GLN A 260 7.33 -1.03 -13.90
CA GLN A 260 7.05 -0.21 -12.71
C GLN A 260 5.76 0.60 -12.84
N ILE A 261 5.10 0.54 -14.00
CA ILE A 261 3.85 1.26 -14.27
C ILE A 261 2.75 0.83 -13.30
N ASP A 262 2.60 -0.47 -13.14
CA ASP A 262 1.67 -1.10 -12.23
C ASP A 262 2.02 -0.78 -10.77
N ASN A 263 3.30 -0.84 -10.39
CA ASN A 263 3.76 -0.48 -9.05
C ASN A 263 3.34 0.97 -8.67
N VAL A 264 3.55 1.94 -9.57
CA VAL A 264 3.10 3.33 -9.35
C VAL A 264 1.57 3.40 -9.25
N PHE A 265 0.86 2.66 -10.09
CA PHE A 265 -0.60 2.63 -10.11
C PHE A 265 -1.18 2.07 -8.80
N TYR A 266 -0.70 0.92 -8.33
CA TYR A 266 -1.19 0.28 -7.11
C TYR A 266 -0.75 1.03 -5.85
N GLU A 267 0.45 1.63 -5.82
CA GLU A 267 0.84 2.54 -4.74
C GLU A 267 -0.13 3.73 -4.64
N ALA A 268 -0.50 4.32 -5.78
CA ALA A 268 -1.49 5.40 -5.81
C ALA A 268 -2.87 4.93 -5.34
N ARG A 269 -3.30 3.72 -5.72
CA ARG A 269 -4.57 3.14 -5.26
C ARG A 269 -4.58 2.92 -3.75
N GLY A 270 -3.51 2.37 -3.18
CA GLY A 270 -3.36 2.17 -1.74
C GLY A 270 -3.39 3.50 -0.96
N GLN A 271 -2.67 4.53 -1.45
CA GLN A 271 -2.74 5.86 -0.84
C GLN A 271 -4.15 6.46 -0.91
N ALA A 272 -4.83 6.37 -2.07
CA ALA A 272 -6.18 6.89 -2.23
C ALA A 272 -7.20 6.14 -1.35
N TRP A 273 -7.08 4.81 -1.26
CA TRP A 273 -7.90 3.97 -0.39
C TRP A 273 -7.76 4.40 1.08
N ALA A 274 -6.54 4.47 1.59
CA ALA A 274 -6.31 4.86 2.98
C ALA A 274 -6.77 6.29 3.25
N LEU A 275 -6.36 7.24 2.40
CA LEU A 275 -6.69 8.65 2.56
C LEU A 275 -8.21 8.91 2.52
N SER A 276 -8.98 8.18 1.71
CA SER A 276 -10.44 8.31 1.67
C SER A 276 -11.08 8.00 3.05
N HIS A 277 -10.64 6.93 3.71
CA HIS A 277 -11.09 6.59 5.06
C HIS A 277 -10.65 7.64 6.08
N LEU A 278 -9.38 8.05 6.03
CA LEU A 278 -8.84 9.05 6.95
C LEU A 278 -9.59 10.38 6.82
N LEU A 279 -9.88 10.84 5.60
CA LEU A 279 -10.66 12.06 5.37
C LEU A 279 -12.11 11.93 5.84
N ARG A 280 -12.76 10.76 5.68
CA ARG A 280 -14.08 10.51 6.28
C ARG A 280 -14.05 10.61 7.81
N ALA A 281 -12.98 10.15 8.45
CA ALA A 281 -12.83 10.27 9.90
C ALA A 281 -12.61 11.72 10.33
N ILE A 282 -11.81 12.47 9.56
CA ILE A 282 -11.59 13.91 9.75
C ILE A 282 -12.88 14.70 9.55
N GLU A 283 -13.72 14.34 8.59
CA GLU A 283 -15.04 14.98 8.41
C GLU A 283 -15.88 14.92 9.69
N VAL A 284 -15.79 13.82 10.43
CA VAL A 284 -16.49 13.63 11.71
C VAL A 284 -15.84 14.43 12.84
N ASP A 285 -14.55 14.21 13.09
CA ASP A 285 -13.89 14.80 14.28
C ASP A 285 -13.59 16.30 14.11
N PHE A 286 -13.52 16.82 12.88
CA PHE A 286 -13.38 18.25 12.58
C PHE A 286 -14.67 18.89 12.09
N ALA A 287 -15.84 18.24 12.27
CA ALA A 287 -17.12 18.72 11.74
C ALA A 287 -17.39 20.20 12.05
N ASP A 288 -17.18 20.64 13.29
CA ASP A 288 -17.40 22.03 13.72
C ASP A 288 -16.43 23.01 13.03
N VAL A 289 -15.16 22.63 12.89
CA VAL A 289 -14.14 23.43 12.19
C VAL A 289 -14.50 23.57 10.71
N LEU A 290 -14.85 22.45 10.08
CA LEU A 290 -15.22 22.42 8.67
C LEU A 290 -16.49 23.22 8.40
N ALA A 291 -17.51 23.09 9.25
CA ALA A 291 -18.75 23.84 9.16
C ALA A 291 -18.48 25.35 9.31
N LYS A 292 -17.70 25.75 10.32
CA LYS A 292 -17.34 27.16 10.55
C LYS A 292 -16.60 27.80 9.37
N LYS A 293 -15.79 27.01 8.65
CA LYS A 293 -15.00 27.46 7.48
C LYS A 293 -15.71 27.26 6.14
N ASN A 294 -16.97 26.80 6.12
CA ASN A 294 -17.69 26.39 4.92
C ASN A 294 -16.92 25.36 4.04
N ALA A 295 -16.15 24.49 4.70
CA ALA A 295 -15.19 23.59 4.07
C ALA A 295 -15.70 22.14 3.92
N THR A 296 -16.86 21.80 4.50
CA THR A 296 -17.42 20.43 4.49
C THR A 296 -17.61 19.89 3.08
N VAL A 297 -18.10 20.71 2.15
CA VAL A 297 -18.31 20.30 0.75
C VAL A 297 -16.98 19.98 0.06
N SER A 298 -15.95 20.79 0.31
CA SER A 298 -14.61 20.57 -0.26
C SER A 298 -14.00 19.25 0.21
N VAL A 299 -14.13 18.91 1.50
CA VAL A 299 -13.68 17.60 2.03
C VAL A 299 -14.41 16.45 1.35
N ARG A 300 -15.74 16.53 1.21
CA ARG A 300 -16.53 15.50 0.53
C ARG A 300 -16.17 15.34 -0.94
N GLN A 301 -15.83 16.43 -1.63
CA GLN A 301 -15.38 16.36 -3.02
C GLN A 301 -14.05 15.60 -3.11
N ILE A 302 -13.08 15.87 -2.22
CA ILE A 302 -11.81 15.13 -2.18
C ILE A 302 -12.09 13.63 -1.96
N ILE A 303 -12.89 13.29 -0.94
CA ILE A 303 -13.26 11.90 -0.64
C ILE A 303 -13.86 11.22 -1.88
N ARG A 304 -14.82 11.88 -2.55
CA ARG A 304 -15.48 11.34 -3.75
C ARG A 304 -14.50 11.03 -4.88
N GLU A 305 -13.53 11.90 -5.14
CA GLU A 305 -12.52 11.68 -6.19
C GLU A 305 -11.60 10.50 -5.84
N LEU A 306 -11.21 10.38 -4.57
CA LEU A 306 -10.40 9.26 -4.09
C LEU A 306 -11.17 7.94 -4.15
N GLU A 307 -12.45 7.92 -3.75
CA GLU A 307 -13.29 6.71 -3.84
C GLU A 307 -13.57 6.31 -5.29
N ALA A 308 -13.79 7.27 -6.19
CA ALA A 308 -13.94 7.00 -7.62
C ALA A 308 -12.69 6.39 -8.25
N SER A 309 -11.51 6.68 -7.69
CA SER A 309 -10.24 6.07 -8.13
C SER A 309 -10.13 4.57 -7.81
N GLN A 310 -11.00 4.05 -6.93
CA GLN A 310 -11.00 2.65 -6.49
C GLN A 310 -11.86 1.73 -7.38
N GLN A 311 -12.40 2.24 -8.49
CA GLN A 311 -13.21 1.44 -9.41
C GLN A 311 -12.47 0.15 -9.86
N PRO A 312 -13.20 -0.97 -10.05
CA PRO A 312 -12.59 -2.24 -10.45
C PRO A 312 -11.81 -2.12 -11.76
N VAL A 313 -10.60 -2.67 -11.77
CA VAL A 313 -9.81 -2.83 -12.99
C VAL A 313 -10.10 -4.21 -13.55
N TRP A 314 -10.79 -4.25 -14.70
CA TRP A 314 -11.16 -5.51 -15.36
C TRP A 314 -10.03 -6.09 -16.22
N SER A 315 -9.01 -5.29 -16.51
CA SER A 315 -7.83 -5.73 -17.25
C SER A 315 -6.92 -6.54 -16.30
N PRO A 316 -6.38 -7.70 -16.74
CA PRO A 316 -5.42 -8.47 -15.95
C PRO A 316 -4.08 -7.75 -15.73
N MET A 317 -3.83 -6.68 -16.47
CA MET A 317 -2.61 -5.88 -16.40
C MET A 317 -2.93 -4.38 -16.54
N ILE A 318 -2.13 -3.53 -15.92
CA ILE A 318 -2.24 -2.08 -16.09
C ILE A 318 -1.76 -1.68 -17.48
N LEU A 319 -2.70 -1.19 -18.29
CA LEU A 319 -2.44 -0.72 -19.65
C LEU A 319 -2.26 0.80 -19.65
N ASN A 320 -1.18 1.25 -20.29
CA ASN A 320 -0.89 2.65 -20.58
C ASN A 320 -0.72 2.84 -22.10
N GLY A 321 -1.85 2.85 -22.81
CA GLY A 321 -1.86 3.22 -24.23
C GLY A 321 -1.54 4.71 -24.44
N SER A 322 -1.42 5.13 -25.71
CA SER A 322 -1.35 6.56 -26.02
C SER A 322 -2.63 7.28 -25.56
N GLY A 323 -2.53 8.57 -25.22
CA GLY A 323 -3.66 9.32 -24.62
C GLY A 323 -4.95 9.37 -25.45
N PHE A 324 -4.86 9.13 -26.76
CA PHE A 324 -5.99 9.03 -27.71
C PHE A 324 -5.99 7.70 -28.48
N GLY A 325 -5.31 6.68 -27.93
CA GLY A 325 -5.18 5.36 -28.54
C GLY A 325 -6.42 4.48 -28.35
N ILE A 326 -6.40 3.31 -28.99
CA ILE A 326 -7.47 2.31 -28.88
C ILE A 326 -7.44 1.59 -27.51
N LEU A 327 -6.26 1.51 -26.89
CA LEU A 327 -6.07 0.86 -25.60
C LEU A 327 -6.41 1.80 -24.44
N ALA A 328 -6.90 1.22 -23.34
CA ALA A 328 -7.11 1.95 -22.10
C ALA A 328 -5.81 2.58 -21.57
N ASN A 329 -5.96 3.67 -20.81
CA ASN A 329 -4.87 4.33 -20.12
C ASN A 329 -5.21 4.51 -18.65
N HIS A 330 -4.93 3.46 -17.87
CA HIS A 330 -5.30 3.38 -16.47
C HIS A 330 -4.53 4.41 -15.63
N SER A 331 -3.22 4.57 -15.85
CA SER A 331 -2.43 5.56 -15.11
C SER A 331 -2.91 6.98 -15.38
N LEU A 332 -3.35 7.31 -16.61
CA LEU A 332 -3.87 8.64 -16.90
C LEU A 332 -5.23 8.90 -16.24
N VAL A 333 -6.13 7.92 -16.25
CA VAL A 333 -7.43 8.01 -15.56
C VAL A 333 -7.20 8.20 -14.05
N MET A 334 -6.30 7.41 -13.47
CA MET A 334 -5.91 7.54 -12.06
C MET A 334 -5.29 8.92 -11.78
N ALA A 335 -4.36 9.38 -12.61
CA ALA A 335 -3.74 10.71 -12.48
C ALA A 335 -4.78 11.82 -12.48
N ASN A 336 -5.84 11.68 -13.29
CA ASN A 336 -6.90 12.65 -13.40
C ASN A 336 -7.76 12.74 -12.12
N TYR A 337 -8.13 11.61 -11.51
CA TYR A 337 -8.78 11.59 -10.19
C TYR A 337 -7.89 12.21 -9.11
N ILE A 338 -6.62 11.78 -9.03
CA ILE A 338 -5.66 12.26 -8.03
C ILE A 338 -5.36 13.76 -8.20
N SER A 339 -5.27 14.25 -9.43
CA SER A 339 -5.06 15.67 -9.73
C SER A 339 -6.23 16.53 -9.28
N ARG A 340 -7.48 16.08 -9.51
CA ARG A 340 -8.68 16.78 -9.00
C ARG A 340 -8.74 16.79 -7.47
N ALA A 341 -8.43 15.66 -6.84
CA ALA A 341 -8.35 15.57 -5.39
C ALA A 341 -7.29 16.54 -4.84
N ASN A 342 -6.11 16.62 -5.47
CA ASN A 342 -5.05 17.55 -5.07
C ASN A 342 -5.47 19.03 -5.19
N ALA A 343 -6.11 19.40 -6.31
CA ALA A 343 -6.64 20.75 -6.49
C ALA A 343 -7.65 21.11 -5.39
N ALA A 344 -8.59 20.20 -5.11
CA ALA A 344 -9.57 20.39 -4.04
C ALA A 344 -8.94 20.46 -2.64
N VAL A 345 -7.82 19.76 -2.37
CA VAL A 345 -7.03 19.91 -1.14
C VAL A 345 -6.42 21.31 -1.06
N ILE A 346 -5.85 21.85 -2.14
CA ILE A 346 -5.28 23.20 -2.17
C ILE A 346 -6.36 24.24 -1.84
N ASP A 347 -7.53 24.13 -2.46
CA ASP A 347 -8.66 25.04 -2.21
C ASP A 347 -9.17 24.93 -0.76
N LEU A 348 -9.30 23.70 -0.24
CA LEU A 348 -9.67 23.44 1.16
C LEU A 348 -8.70 24.13 2.13
N ARG A 349 -7.40 24.04 1.87
CA ARG A 349 -6.37 24.69 2.71
C ARG A 349 -6.49 26.22 2.70
N GLN A 350 -6.86 26.81 1.56
CA GLN A 350 -7.12 28.25 1.48
C GLN A 350 -8.34 28.64 2.32
N LEU A 351 -9.44 27.88 2.24
CA LEU A 351 -10.64 28.10 3.07
C LEU A 351 -10.35 28.03 4.57
N LEU A 352 -9.55 27.06 5.00
CA LEU A 352 -9.17 26.90 6.41
C LEU A 352 -8.33 28.08 6.94
N ASN A 353 -7.55 28.72 6.07
CA ASN A 353 -6.70 29.88 6.41
C ASN A 353 -7.46 31.22 6.39
N GLN A 354 -8.46 31.37 5.51
CA GLN A 354 -9.11 32.65 5.24
C GLN A 354 -10.45 32.84 5.96
N GLY A 355 -11.22 31.77 6.17
CA GLY A 355 -12.36 31.78 7.10
C GLY A 355 -11.87 31.82 8.53
#